data_AF-A0A946EW12-F1
#
_entry.id   AF-A0A946EW12-F1
#
_cell.length_a   1.000
_cell.length_b   1.000
_cell.length_c   1.000
_cell.angle_alpha   90.00
_cell.angle_beta   90.00
_cell.angle_gamma   90.00
#
_symmetry.space_group_name_H-M   'P 1'
#
loop_
_entity.id
_entity.type
_entity.pdbx_description
1 polymer ?
#
loop_
_entity_poly.entity_id
_entity_poly.type
_entity_poly.pdbx_seq_one_letter_code
_entity_poly.pdbx_strand_id
1 'polypeptide(L)'
;MLKPKKKLTKKELKQDPFLEKVDKIETYFEHNKQKIVQIIIAALVLFFGYKFIDNNNISNNMEANFKLSEAMIAVERGDADNAIVQFESMIQEYANSETEEIGHYYLGKIFFDQQNYQDAENQLRLFVKSSSMDILVPSAYKMLAVISVENGLIDEAISLYEKGKNKSSLGQHSHDLSLCIAKLELKRGNHQKAKTIAEKIVKEEFIVEKAKQMAEELLGQIPG
;
A
#
# COMPACT_ATOMS: atom_id res chain seq x y z
N MET A 1 -6.98 -59.71 -40.83
CA MET A 1 -8.18 -59.36 -41.63
C MET A 1 -8.47 -57.87 -41.43
N LEU A 2 -8.34 -57.06 -42.48
CA LEU A 2 -8.60 -55.62 -42.42
C LEU A 2 -10.11 -55.38 -42.55
N LYS A 3 -10.73 -54.73 -41.56
CA LYS A 3 -12.15 -54.34 -41.63
C LYS A 3 -12.38 -53.42 -42.84
N PRO A 4 -13.50 -53.58 -43.59
CA PRO A 4 -13.77 -52.72 -44.73
C PRO A 4 -13.93 -51.26 -44.28
N LYS A 5 -13.22 -50.33 -44.95
CA LYS A 5 -13.36 -48.89 -44.74
C LYS A 5 -14.76 -48.45 -45.20
N LYS A 6 -15.52 -47.82 -44.29
CA LYS A 6 -16.84 -47.24 -44.56
C LYS A 6 -16.71 -46.22 -45.72
N LYS A 7 -17.41 -46.45 -46.84
CA LYS A 7 -17.45 -45.49 -47.96
C LYS A 7 -18.47 -44.40 -47.62
N LEU A 8 -17.97 -43.20 -47.30
CA LEU A 8 -18.81 -42.03 -47.07
C LEU A 8 -19.51 -41.66 -48.38
N THR A 9 -20.84 -41.55 -48.34
CA THR A 9 -21.65 -41.18 -49.52
C THR A 9 -21.56 -39.68 -49.79
N LYS A 10 -21.71 -39.25 -51.05
CA LYS A 10 -21.69 -37.81 -51.43
C LYS A 10 -22.67 -36.93 -50.65
N LYS A 11 -23.71 -37.54 -50.05
CA LYS A 11 -24.71 -36.90 -49.18
C LYS A 11 -24.15 -36.59 -47.79
N GLU A 12 -23.28 -37.46 -47.24
CA GLU A 12 -22.57 -37.25 -45.96
C GLU A 12 -21.43 -36.24 -46.09
N LEU A 13 -20.80 -36.11 -47.27
CA LEU A 13 -19.83 -35.05 -47.58
C LEU A 13 -20.46 -33.65 -47.70
N LYS A 14 -21.77 -33.57 -47.98
CA LYS A 14 -22.51 -32.30 -48.10
C LYS A 14 -23.01 -31.78 -46.74
N GLN A 15 -23.11 -32.67 -45.75
CA GLN A 15 -23.37 -32.34 -44.35
C GLN A 15 -22.06 -32.45 -43.57
N ASP A 16 -21.07 -31.63 -43.96
CA ASP A 16 -19.87 -31.51 -43.16
C ASP A 16 -20.25 -30.81 -41.84
N PRO A 17 -20.05 -31.45 -40.66
CA PRO A 17 -20.33 -30.83 -39.36
C PRO A 17 -19.63 -29.49 -39.17
N PHE A 18 -18.53 -29.25 -39.89
CA PHE A 18 -17.87 -27.94 -39.93
C PHE A 18 -18.65 -26.93 -40.77
N LEU A 19 -19.06 -27.28 -41.99
CA LEU A 19 -19.85 -26.38 -42.84
C LEU A 19 -21.21 -26.04 -42.20
N GLU A 20 -21.86 -26.99 -41.53
CA GLU A 20 -23.10 -26.72 -40.80
C GLU A 20 -22.88 -25.78 -39.61
N LYS A 21 -21.72 -25.85 -38.95
CA LYS A 21 -21.35 -24.89 -37.89
C LYS A 21 -21.10 -23.51 -38.48
N VAL A 22 -20.38 -23.43 -39.60
CA VAL A 22 -20.11 -22.17 -40.30
C VAL A 22 -21.42 -21.54 -40.79
N ASP A 23 -22.31 -22.31 -41.40
CA ASP A 23 -23.61 -21.87 -41.92
C ASP A 23 -24.54 -21.41 -40.78
N LYS A 24 -24.52 -22.11 -39.63
CA LYS A 24 -25.22 -21.66 -38.40
C LYS A 24 -24.65 -20.37 -37.83
N ILE A 25 -23.33 -20.18 -37.89
CA ILE A 25 -22.68 -18.94 -37.48
C ILE A 25 -23.08 -17.82 -38.45
N GLU A 26 -22.99 -18.05 -39.76
CA GLU A 26 -23.34 -17.09 -40.82
C GLU A 26 -24.80 -16.65 -40.70
N THR A 27 -25.74 -17.60 -40.62
CA THR A 27 -27.17 -17.30 -40.43
C THR A 27 -27.45 -16.57 -39.13
N TYR A 28 -26.78 -16.91 -38.02
CA TYR A 28 -26.89 -16.18 -36.76
C TYR A 28 -26.39 -14.74 -36.86
N PHE A 29 -25.24 -14.54 -37.52
CA PHE A 29 -24.65 -13.22 -37.75
C PHE A 29 -25.53 -12.36 -38.67
N GLU A 30 -26.08 -12.92 -39.74
CA GLU A 30 -26.98 -12.22 -40.65
C GLU A 30 -28.29 -11.81 -39.95
N HIS A 31 -28.91 -12.72 -39.18
CA HIS A 31 -30.16 -12.41 -38.47
C HIS A 31 -29.99 -11.48 -37.26
N ASN A 32 -28.80 -11.47 -36.62
CA ASN A 32 -28.54 -10.68 -35.40
C ASN A 32 -27.52 -9.55 -35.63
N LYS A 33 -27.23 -9.20 -36.88
CA LYS A 33 -26.19 -8.24 -37.27
C LYS A 33 -26.23 -6.95 -36.46
N GLN A 34 -27.41 -6.38 -36.27
CA GLN A 34 -27.60 -5.14 -35.50
C GLN A 34 -27.21 -5.29 -34.02
N LYS A 35 -27.57 -6.43 -33.39
CA LYS A 35 -27.21 -6.71 -31.98
C LYS A 35 -25.70 -6.98 -31.83
N ILE A 36 -25.11 -7.70 -32.78
CA ILE A 36 -23.67 -7.98 -32.77
C ILE A 36 -22.87 -6.68 -32.93
N VAL A 37 -23.29 -5.80 -33.84
CA VAL A 37 -22.69 -4.47 -34.00
C VAL A 37 -22.82 -3.65 -32.71
N GLN A 38 -23.97 -3.68 -32.03
CA GLN A 38 -24.15 -3.00 -30.74
C GLN A 38 -23.20 -3.54 -29.65
N ILE A 39 -23.02 -4.86 -29.56
CA ILE A 39 -22.10 -5.48 -28.59
C ILE A 39 -20.65 -5.08 -28.88
N ILE A 40 -20.23 -5.06 -30.16
CA ILE A 40 -18.88 -4.64 -30.55
C ILE A 40 -18.66 -3.16 -30.21
N ILE A 41 -19.62 -2.28 -30.52
CA ILE A 41 -19.54 -0.85 -30.18
C ILE A 41 -19.45 -0.68 -28.66
N ALA A 42 -20.27 -1.39 -27.88
CA ALA A 42 -20.21 -1.33 -26.42
C ALA A 42 -18.85 -1.80 -25.89
N ALA A 43 -18.29 -2.89 -26.43
CA ALA A 43 -16.97 -3.38 -26.06
C ALA A 43 -15.85 -2.37 -26.40
N LEU A 44 -15.94 -1.72 -27.57
CA LEU A 44 -14.99 -0.67 -27.96
C LEU A 44 -15.11 0.55 -27.07
N VAL A 45 -16.31 1.00 -26.72
CA VAL A 45 -16.54 2.12 -25.79
C VAL A 45 -15.98 1.80 -24.41
N LEU A 46 -16.15 0.57 -23.91
CA LEU A 46 -15.55 0.14 -22.64
C LEU A 46 -14.03 0.11 -22.71
N PHE A 47 -13.45 -0.41 -23.81
CA PHE A 47 -12.01 -0.48 -24.00
C PHE A 47 -11.37 0.92 -24.12
N PHE A 48 -11.93 1.79 -24.96
CA PHE A 48 -11.43 3.16 -25.12
C PHE A 48 -11.73 4.03 -23.91
N GLY A 49 -12.87 3.83 -23.23
CA GLY A 49 -13.17 4.49 -21.96
C GLY A 49 -12.18 4.12 -20.87
N TYR A 50 -11.84 2.83 -20.74
CA TYR A 50 -10.78 2.35 -19.84
C TYR A 50 -9.42 2.96 -20.19
N LYS A 51 -9.04 2.96 -21.47
CA LYS A 51 -7.79 3.56 -21.96
C LYS A 51 -7.72 5.08 -21.79
N PHE A 52 -8.84 5.80 -21.90
CA PHE A 52 -8.91 7.24 -21.70
C PHE A 52 -8.66 7.61 -20.23
N ILE A 53 -9.21 6.84 -19.30
CA ILE A 53 -8.91 6.96 -17.86
C ILE A 53 -7.41 6.69 -17.61
N ASP A 54 -6.87 5.62 -18.21
CA ASP A 54 -5.47 5.19 -18.03
C ASP A 54 -4.45 6.18 -18.63
N ASN A 55 -4.72 6.73 -19.82
CA ASN A 55 -3.83 7.69 -20.49
C ASN A 55 -3.80 9.07 -19.81
N ASN A 56 -4.92 9.50 -19.19
CA ASN A 56 -4.93 10.70 -18.36
C ASN A 56 -4.03 10.54 -17.12
N ASN A 57 -3.89 9.32 -16.59
CA ASN A 57 -3.09 9.06 -15.39
C ASN A 57 -1.57 9.16 -15.64
N ILE A 58 -1.06 8.81 -16.83
CA ILE A 58 0.40 8.83 -17.09
C ILE A 58 0.99 10.24 -17.11
N SER A 59 0.35 11.19 -17.80
CA SER A 59 0.80 12.59 -17.81
C SER A 59 0.66 13.22 -16.42
N ASN A 60 -0.44 12.92 -15.72
CA ASN A 60 -0.67 13.38 -14.36
C ASN A 60 0.38 12.84 -13.38
N ASN A 61 0.83 11.59 -13.53
CA ASN A 61 1.86 11.01 -12.67
C ASN A 61 3.22 11.71 -12.83
N MET A 62 3.60 12.12 -14.04
CA MET A 62 4.86 12.83 -14.25
C MET A 62 4.87 14.21 -13.59
N GLU A 63 3.76 14.94 -13.71
CA GLU A 63 3.58 16.24 -13.07
C GLU A 63 3.48 16.12 -11.55
N ALA A 64 2.73 15.13 -11.05
CA ALA A 64 2.65 14.84 -9.62
C ALA A 64 4.03 14.51 -9.02
N ASN A 65 4.85 13.72 -9.71
CA ASN A 65 6.22 13.41 -9.29
C ASN A 65 7.13 14.65 -9.32
N PHE A 66 6.92 15.56 -10.27
CA PHE A 66 7.63 16.82 -10.30
C PHE A 66 7.27 17.68 -9.08
N LYS A 67 5.97 17.81 -8.76
CA LYS A 67 5.49 18.52 -7.56
C LYS A 67 6.02 17.91 -6.26
N LEU A 68 6.02 16.59 -6.17
CA LEU A 68 6.64 15.89 -5.05
C LEU A 68 8.13 16.24 -4.94
N SER A 69 8.85 16.30 -6.06
CA SER A 69 10.26 16.67 -6.08
C SER A 69 10.48 18.11 -5.61
N GLU A 70 9.65 19.06 -6.03
CA GLU A 70 9.70 20.45 -5.55
C GLU A 70 9.48 20.54 -4.03
N ALA A 71 8.45 19.84 -3.52
CA ALA A 71 8.16 19.78 -2.09
C ALA A 71 9.32 19.16 -1.29
N MET A 72 9.91 18.08 -1.78
CA MET A 72 11.05 17.42 -1.15
C MET A 72 12.31 18.30 -1.12
N ILE A 73 12.55 19.10 -2.17
CA ILE A 73 13.65 20.08 -2.17
C ILE A 73 13.46 21.12 -1.06
N ALA A 74 12.22 21.56 -0.81
CA ALA A 74 11.93 22.47 0.31
C ALA A 74 12.23 21.81 1.67
N VAL A 75 11.85 20.53 1.83
CA VAL A 75 12.19 19.73 3.02
C VAL A 75 13.70 19.63 3.21
N GLU A 76 14.46 19.32 2.16
CA GLU A 76 15.92 19.20 2.23
C GLU A 76 16.61 20.52 2.60
N ARG A 77 16.02 21.65 2.21
CA ARG A 77 16.49 23.00 2.57
C ARG A 77 16.09 23.42 3.98
N GLY A 78 15.26 22.63 4.67
CA GLY A 78 14.69 22.98 5.97
C GLY A 78 13.64 24.10 5.91
N ASP A 79 13.12 24.40 4.71
CA ASP A 79 12.09 25.40 4.49
C ASP A 79 10.71 24.77 4.71
N ALA A 80 10.37 24.59 5.98
CA ALA A 80 9.16 23.86 6.39
C ALA A 80 7.87 24.53 5.91
N ASP A 81 7.79 25.86 5.97
CA ASP A 81 6.59 26.60 5.56
C ASP A 81 6.31 26.43 4.06
N ASN A 82 7.35 26.54 3.23
CA ASN A 82 7.23 26.28 1.80
C ASN A 82 6.90 24.82 1.53
N ALA A 83 7.57 23.88 2.20
CA ALA A 83 7.28 22.46 2.05
C ALA A 83 5.80 22.15 2.34
N ILE A 84 5.23 22.72 3.40
CA ILE A 84 3.81 22.57 3.74
C ILE A 84 2.93 23.05 2.59
N VAL A 85 3.15 24.27 2.09
CA VAL A 85 2.36 24.83 0.98
C VAL A 85 2.45 23.96 -0.28
N GLN A 86 3.64 23.45 -0.61
CA GLN A 86 3.82 22.57 -1.77
C GLN A 86 3.09 21.24 -1.60
N PHE A 87 3.19 20.60 -0.42
CA PHE A 87 2.48 19.34 -0.17
C PHE A 87 0.96 19.52 -0.14
N GLU A 88 0.45 20.60 0.46
CA GLU A 88 -0.99 20.90 0.47
C GLU A 88 -1.54 21.12 -0.94
N SER A 89 -0.84 21.90 -1.77
CA SER A 89 -1.21 22.09 -3.18
C SER A 89 -1.21 20.77 -3.94
N MET A 90 -0.18 19.94 -3.73
CA MET A 90 -0.03 18.65 -4.39
C MET A 90 -1.14 17.66 -3.99
N ILE A 91 -1.52 17.60 -2.71
CA ILE A 91 -2.63 16.76 -2.23
C ILE A 91 -3.95 17.18 -2.87
N GLN A 92 -4.21 18.50 -2.97
CA GLN A 92 -5.44 19.00 -3.58
C GLN A 92 -5.53 18.69 -5.08
N GLU A 93 -4.40 18.79 -5.79
CA GLU A 93 -4.33 18.59 -7.23
C GLU A 93 -4.35 17.10 -7.63
N TYR A 94 -3.71 16.24 -6.83
CA TYR A 94 -3.53 14.82 -7.12
C TYR A 94 -4.22 13.90 -6.11
N ALA A 95 -5.47 14.21 -5.75
CA ALA A 95 -6.27 13.37 -4.86
C ALA A 95 -6.50 11.95 -5.42
N ASN A 96 -6.52 10.97 -4.52
CA ASN A 96 -6.58 9.52 -4.76
C ASN A 96 -5.38 8.95 -5.53
N SER A 97 -4.18 9.53 -5.36
CA SER A 97 -2.93 9.06 -5.97
C SER A 97 -1.90 8.63 -4.93
N GLU A 98 -0.88 7.88 -5.34
CA GLU A 98 0.27 7.54 -4.47
C GLU A 98 0.96 8.83 -3.95
N THR A 99 1.00 9.89 -4.76
CA THR A 99 1.59 11.17 -4.38
C THR A 99 0.82 11.85 -3.26
N GLU A 100 -0.51 11.75 -3.24
CA GLU A 100 -1.33 12.22 -2.10
C GLU A 100 -0.96 11.49 -0.81
N GLU A 101 -0.82 10.16 -0.85
CA GLU A 101 -0.41 9.37 0.32
C GLU A 101 0.94 9.85 0.85
N ILE A 102 1.91 10.02 -0.05
CA ILE A 102 3.24 10.53 0.27
C ILE A 102 3.14 11.94 0.89
N GLY A 103 2.31 12.81 0.32
CA GLY A 103 2.06 14.15 0.85
C GLY A 103 1.56 14.13 2.29
N HIS A 104 0.56 13.30 2.60
CA HIS A 104 0.04 13.16 3.96
C HIS A 104 1.12 12.65 4.94
N TYR A 105 1.96 11.71 4.53
CA TYR A 105 3.08 11.25 5.34
C TYR A 105 4.06 12.39 5.66
N TYR A 106 4.50 13.15 4.65
CA TYR A 106 5.49 14.21 4.84
C TYR A 106 4.94 15.43 5.57
N LEU A 107 3.69 15.85 5.31
CA LEU A 107 3.03 16.86 6.15
C LEU A 107 2.95 16.41 7.60
N GLY A 108 2.50 15.16 7.82
CA GLY A 108 2.45 14.56 9.15
C GLY A 108 3.81 14.58 9.86
N LYS A 109 4.88 14.24 9.14
CA LYS A 109 6.25 14.29 9.64
C LYS A 109 6.71 15.72 9.95
N ILE A 110 6.46 16.69 9.07
CA ILE A 110 6.85 18.09 9.27
C ILE A 110 6.17 18.63 10.53
N PHE A 111 4.85 18.45 10.65
CA PHE A 111 4.11 18.87 11.85
C PHE A 111 4.59 18.15 13.11
N PHE A 112 4.92 16.85 13.01
CA PHE A 112 5.49 16.10 14.11
C PHE A 112 6.83 16.67 14.57
N ASP A 113 7.73 17.00 13.64
CA ASP A 113 9.04 17.60 13.92
C ASP A 113 8.89 19.01 14.53
N GLN A 114 7.83 19.74 14.17
CA GLN A 114 7.43 21.03 14.76
C GLN A 114 6.71 20.90 16.11
N GLN A 115 6.50 19.67 16.61
CA GLN A 115 5.70 19.36 17.81
C GLN A 115 4.23 19.81 17.71
N ASN A 116 3.75 20.12 16.51
CA ASN A 116 2.34 20.34 16.25
C ASN A 116 1.63 18.98 16.11
N TYR A 117 1.45 18.31 17.25
CA TYR A 117 0.96 16.93 17.29
C TYR A 117 -0.48 16.78 16.81
N GLN A 118 -1.30 17.82 16.93
CA GLN A 118 -2.68 17.78 16.46
C GLN A 118 -2.74 17.66 14.93
N ASP A 119 -2.00 18.51 14.22
CA ASP A 119 -1.97 18.47 12.76
C ASP A 119 -1.19 17.26 12.25
N ALA A 120 -0.10 16.88 12.95
CA ALA A 120 0.63 15.66 12.66
C ALA A 120 -0.27 14.43 12.71
N GLU A 121 -1.05 14.27 13.78
CA GLU A 121 -1.96 13.14 13.95
C GLU A 121 -3.00 13.10 12.83
N ASN A 122 -3.59 14.24 12.48
CA ASN A 122 -4.57 14.33 11.40
C ASN A 122 -4.01 13.80 10.07
N GLN A 123 -2.84 14.30 9.67
CA GLN A 123 -2.21 13.92 8.41
C GLN A 123 -1.73 12.46 8.41
N LEU A 124 -1.10 12.01 9.51
CA LEU A 124 -0.61 10.64 9.63
C LEU A 124 -1.76 9.62 9.65
N ARG A 125 -2.91 9.95 10.24
CA ARG A 125 -4.12 9.09 10.21
C ARG A 125 -4.71 8.98 8.81
N LEU A 126 -4.70 10.06 8.02
CA LEU A 126 -5.09 10.01 6.61
C LEU A 126 -4.18 9.06 5.83
N PHE A 127 -2.87 9.18 6.02
CA PHE A 127 -1.89 8.29 5.40
C PHE A 127 -2.13 6.81 5.75
N VAL A 128 -2.14 6.43 7.03
CA VAL A 128 -2.21 4.99 7.41
C VAL A 128 -3.58 4.34 7.15
N LYS A 129 -4.62 5.11 6.82
CA LYS A 129 -5.98 4.59 6.56
C LYS A 129 -6.05 3.73 5.30
N SER A 130 -5.36 4.13 4.25
CA SER A 130 -5.43 3.48 2.93
C SER A 130 -4.07 3.24 2.28
N SER A 131 -2.96 3.64 2.91
CA SER A 131 -1.68 3.64 2.20
C SER A 131 -1.21 2.25 1.80
N SER A 132 -0.69 2.20 0.57
CA SER A 132 0.01 1.07 -0.03
C SER A 132 1.53 1.12 0.18
N MET A 133 2.04 2.17 0.83
CA MET A 133 3.47 2.43 1.03
C MET A 133 4.04 1.66 2.23
N ASP A 134 4.22 0.35 2.06
CA ASP A 134 4.69 -0.58 3.11
C ASP A 134 5.96 -0.13 3.85
N ILE A 135 6.87 0.60 3.18
CA ILE A 135 8.13 1.07 3.76
C ILE A 135 7.90 2.21 4.77
N LEU A 136 6.92 3.07 4.51
CA LEU A 136 6.66 4.29 5.29
C LEU A 136 5.63 4.05 6.41
N VAL A 137 4.74 3.07 6.23
CA VAL A 137 3.68 2.73 7.19
C VAL A 137 4.20 2.49 8.62
N PRO A 138 5.27 1.70 8.87
CA PRO A 138 5.81 1.52 10.22
C PRO A 138 6.29 2.82 10.87
N SER A 139 6.89 3.73 10.09
CA SER A 139 7.35 5.04 10.56
C SER A 139 6.19 5.95 10.95
N ALA A 140 5.12 5.97 10.15
CA ALA A 140 3.91 6.74 10.47
C ALA A 140 3.24 6.25 11.75
N TYR A 141 3.08 4.93 11.91
CA TYR A 141 2.58 4.34 13.15
C TYR A 141 3.47 4.65 14.36
N LYS A 142 4.78 4.71 14.17
CA LYS A 142 5.72 5.13 15.22
C LYS A 142 5.46 6.56 15.67
N MET A 143 5.32 7.50 14.73
CA MET A 143 5.02 8.91 15.04
C MET A 143 3.66 9.05 15.74
N LEU A 144 2.62 8.38 15.24
CA LEU A 144 1.30 8.35 15.90
C LEU A 144 1.39 7.80 17.33
N ALA A 145 2.14 6.72 17.53
CA ALA A 145 2.33 6.16 18.86
C ALA A 145 3.09 7.11 19.79
N VAL A 146 4.09 7.84 19.30
CA VAL A 146 4.78 8.87 20.08
C VAL A 146 3.80 9.98 20.46
N ILE A 147 2.96 10.47 19.54
CA ILE A 147 1.90 11.44 19.84
C ILE A 147 0.98 10.92 20.96
N SER A 148 0.54 9.66 20.88
CA SER A 148 -0.26 9.05 21.95
C SER A 148 0.48 8.98 23.29
N VAL A 149 1.80 8.75 23.30
CA VAL A 149 2.61 8.81 24.55
C VAL A 149 2.62 10.21 25.14
N GLU A 150 2.83 11.24 24.32
CA GLU A 150 2.82 12.65 24.77
C GLU A 150 1.45 13.05 25.33
N ASN A 151 0.36 12.48 24.78
CA ASN A 151 -0.99 12.65 25.28
C ASN A 151 -1.33 11.78 26.53
N GLY A 152 -0.37 11.01 27.04
CA GLY A 152 -0.56 10.10 28.19
C GLY A 152 -1.37 8.84 27.89
N LEU A 153 -1.68 8.58 26.62
CA LEU A 153 -2.49 7.45 26.15
C LEU A 153 -1.60 6.23 25.86
N ILE A 154 -1.00 5.67 26.92
CA ILE A 154 0.02 4.62 26.81
C ILE A 154 -0.52 3.33 26.15
N ASP A 155 -1.75 2.92 26.45
CA ASP A 155 -2.33 1.71 25.84
C ASP A 155 -2.62 1.92 24.34
N GLU A 156 -3.03 3.13 23.93
CA GLU A 156 -3.17 3.47 22.51
C GLU A 156 -1.81 3.46 21.81
N ALA A 157 -0.79 4.05 22.43
CA ALA A 157 0.57 4.06 21.89
C ALA A 157 1.10 2.64 21.63
N ILE A 158 0.91 1.72 22.57
CA ILE A 158 1.30 0.31 22.40
C ILE A 158 0.50 -0.32 21.24
N SER A 159 -0.81 -0.05 21.15
CA SER A 159 -1.63 -0.54 20.03
C SER A 159 -1.15 -0.03 18.67
N LEU A 160 -0.76 1.25 18.59
CA LEU A 160 -0.23 1.86 17.38
C LEU A 160 1.13 1.27 16.99
N TYR A 161 2.05 1.07 17.93
CA TYR A 161 3.31 0.36 17.67
C TYR A 161 3.07 -1.07 17.18
N GLU A 162 2.13 -1.80 17.77
CA GLU A 162 1.74 -3.15 17.33
C GLU A 162 1.19 -3.16 15.89
N LYS A 163 0.34 -2.18 15.54
CA LYS A 163 -0.16 -2.02 14.16
C LYS A 163 1.00 -1.78 13.18
N GLY A 164 1.92 -0.88 13.51
CA GLY A 164 3.10 -0.62 12.68
C GLY A 164 3.98 -1.85 12.52
N LYS A 165 4.20 -2.61 13.60
CA LYS A 165 5.01 -3.83 13.62
C LYS A 165 4.42 -4.89 12.71
N ASN A 166 3.11 -5.11 12.79
CA ASN A 166 2.39 -6.10 11.99
C ASN A 166 2.31 -5.74 10.50
N LYS A 167 2.43 -4.45 10.17
CA LYS A 167 2.48 -3.93 8.79
C LYS A 167 3.89 -3.84 8.23
N SER A 168 4.91 -4.13 9.02
CA SER A 168 6.29 -4.04 8.56
C SER A 168 6.67 -5.20 7.65
N SER A 169 7.13 -4.89 6.44
CA SER A 169 7.75 -5.85 5.53
C SER A 169 9.23 -6.13 5.87
N LEU A 170 9.86 -5.28 6.70
CA LEU A 170 11.26 -5.37 7.08
C LEU A 170 11.40 -5.78 8.56
N GLY A 171 12.29 -6.74 8.83
CA GLY A 171 12.60 -7.20 10.19
C GLY A 171 13.06 -6.06 11.10
N GLN A 172 13.93 -5.18 10.58
CA GLN A 172 14.48 -4.05 11.34
C GLN A 172 13.40 -3.10 11.90
N HIS A 173 12.44 -2.67 11.07
CA HIS A 173 11.33 -1.83 11.53
C HIS A 173 10.47 -2.54 12.59
N SER A 174 10.28 -3.86 12.45
CA SER A 174 9.56 -4.66 13.44
C SER A 174 10.31 -4.72 14.79
N HIS A 175 11.64 -4.86 14.76
CA HIS A 175 12.49 -4.83 15.96
C HIS A 175 12.47 -3.47 16.64
N ASP A 176 12.61 -2.38 15.88
CA ASP A 176 12.57 -1.02 16.41
C ASP A 176 11.25 -0.72 17.14
N LEU A 177 10.11 -1.12 16.54
CA LEU A 177 8.79 -0.97 17.16
C LEU A 177 8.61 -1.88 18.38
N SER A 178 9.15 -3.10 18.34
CA SER A 178 9.15 -4.02 19.49
C SER A 178 9.93 -3.44 20.67
N LEU A 179 11.07 -2.80 20.41
CA LEU A 179 11.85 -2.10 21.44
C LEU A 179 11.06 -0.92 22.03
N CYS A 180 10.34 -0.15 21.22
CA CYS A 180 9.46 0.92 21.71
C CYS A 180 8.39 0.36 22.66
N ILE A 181 7.76 -0.76 22.32
CA ILE A 181 6.76 -1.41 23.18
C ILE A 181 7.42 -1.91 24.48
N ALA A 182 8.55 -2.60 24.41
CA ALA A 182 9.25 -3.11 25.58
C ALA A 182 9.64 -1.98 26.55
N LYS A 183 10.10 -0.82 26.03
CA LYS A 183 10.42 0.37 26.82
C LYS A 183 9.20 0.95 27.52
N LEU A 184 8.06 1.02 26.84
CA LEU A 184 6.82 1.48 27.46
C LEU A 184 6.33 0.50 28.53
N GLU A 185 6.37 -0.81 28.26
CA GLU A 185 6.00 -1.85 29.23
C GLU A 185 6.90 -1.82 30.47
N LEU A 186 8.20 -1.56 30.30
CA LEU A 186 9.11 -1.36 31.43
C LEU A 186 8.74 -0.13 32.25
N LYS A 187 8.52 1.02 31.60
CA LYS A 187 8.16 2.29 32.28
C LYS A 187 6.86 2.19 33.09
N ARG A 188 5.90 1.37 32.67
CA ARG A 188 4.64 1.13 33.39
C ARG A 188 4.69 -0.02 34.41
N GLY A 189 5.87 -0.59 34.67
CA GLY A 189 6.08 -1.64 35.67
C GLY A 189 5.77 -3.07 35.18
N ASN A 190 5.45 -3.27 33.91
CA ASN A 190 5.19 -4.58 33.33
C ASN A 190 6.49 -5.30 32.93
N HIS A 191 7.35 -5.54 33.92
CA HIS A 191 8.69 -6.09 33.77
C HIS A 191 8.70 -7.43 33.01
N GLN A 192 7.72 -8.30 33.29
CA GLN A 192 7.63 -9.61 32.64
C GLN A 192 7.42 -9.47 31.11
N LYS A 193 6.55 -8.57 30.67
CA LYS A 193 6.31 -8.34 29.25
C LYS A 193 7.53 -7.71 28.57
N ALA A 194 8.11 -6.68 29.21
CA ALA A 194 9.31 -6.03 28.73
C ALA A 194 10.45 -7.04 28.53
N LYS A 195 10.66 -7.93 29.50
CA LYS A 195 11.63 -9.02 29.45
C LYS A 195 11.35 -9.98 28.30
N THR A 196 10.12 -10.47 28.18
CA THR A 196 9.74 -11.41 27.12
C THR A 196 9.98 -10.83 25.72
N ILE A 197 9.66 -9.56 25.51
CA ILE A 197 9.89 -8.90 24.21
C ILE A 197 11.40 -8.76 23.94
N ALA A 198 12.17 -8.26 24.89
CA ALA A 198 13.61 -8.07 24.71
C ALA A 198 14.36 -9.40 24.50
N GLU A 199 14.03 -10.45 25.26
CA GLU A 199 14.60 -11.78 25.05
C GLU A 199 14.30 -12.35 23.67
N LYS A 200 13.10 -12.12 23.14
CA LYS A 200 12.73 -12.56 21.79
C LYS A 200 13.63 -11.91 20.74
N ILE A 201 13.89 -10.61 20.89
CA ILE A 201 14.76 -9.83 20.00
C ILE A 201 16.21 -10.35 20.06
N VAL A 202 16.75 -10.58 21.26
CA VAL A 202 18.14 -11.07 21.44
C VAL A 202 18.35 -12.47 20.85
N LYS A 203 17.33 -13.33 20.89
CA LYS A 203 17.39 -14.72 20.40
C LYS A 203 17.24 -14.86 18.88
N GLU A 204 16.99 -13.77 18.16
CA GLU A 204 16.78 -13.82 16.71
C GLU A 204 18.11 -13.96 15.94
N GLU A 205 18.18 -14.92 15.02
CA GLU A 205 19.44 -15.33 14.36
C GLU A 205 19.99 -14.25 13.41
N PHE A 206 19.11 -13.50 12.74
CA PHE A 206 19.45 -12.46 11.76
C PHE A 206 18.98 -11.09 12.20
N ILE A 207 19.55 -10.59 13.30
CA ILE A 207 19.23 -9.29 13.87
C ILE A 207 20.31 -8.23 13.63
N VAL A 208 19.89 -6.98 13.43
CA VAL A 208 20.79 -5.82 13.40
C VAL A 208 21.42 -5.63 14.79
N GLU A 209 22.75 -5.58 14.84
CA GLU A 209 23.54 -5.50 16.09
C GLU A 209 23.03 -4.40 17.05
N LYS A 210 22.68 -3.22 16.51
CA LYS A 210 22.12 -2.12 17.29
C LYS A 210 20.82 -2.52 18.02
N ALA A 211 19.91 -3.22 17.35
CA ALA A 211 18.65 -3.64 17.96
C ALA A 211 18.88 -4.68 19.07
N LYS A 212 19.85 -5.58 18.87
CA LYS A 212 20.28 -6.55 19.88
C LYS A 212 20.86 -5.86 21.12
N GLN A 213 21.80 -4.92 20.94
CA GLN A 213 22.38 -4.15 22.05
C GLN A 213 21.32 -3.40 22.86
N MET A 214 20.37 -2.75 22.17
CA MET A 214 19.27 -2.05 22.83
C MET A 214 18.34 -3.00 23.62
N ALA A 215 18.15 -4.23 23.14
CA ALA A 215 17.39 -5.24 23.86
C ALA A 215 18.13 -5.77 25.10
N GLU A 216 19.44 -6.01 24.99
CA GLU A 216 20.29 -6.42 26.12
C GLU A 216 20.37 -5.33 27.20
N GLU A 217 20.52 -4.07 26.81
CA GLU A 217 20.46 -2.93 27.72
C GLU A 217 19.12 -2.89 28.46
N LEU A 218 18.02 -3.09 27.74
CA LEU A 218 16.68 -3.11 28.33
C LEU A 218 16.53 -4.24 29.36
N LEU A 219 17.08 -5.43 29.07
CA LEU A 219 17.11 -6.55 30.03
C LEU A 219 17.89 -6.19 31.30
N GLY A 220 19.01 -5.47 31.17
CA GLY A 220 19.80 -5.01 32.32
C GLY A 220 19.09 -3.98 33.21
N GLN A 221 18.10 -3.25 32.66
CA GLN A 221 17.31 -2.28 33.42
C GLN A 221 16.15 -2.93 34.20
N ILE A 222 15.81 -4.19 33.91
CA ILE A 222 14.71 -4.90 34.59
C ILE A 222 15.20 -5.35 35.97
N PRO A 223 14.55 -4.92 37.07
CA PRO A 223 14.93 -5.38 38.39
C PRO A 223 14.67 -6.89 38.52
N GLY A 224 15.61 -7.57 39.20
CA GLY A 224 15.58 -9.02 39.44
C GLY A 224 14.50 -9.48 40.40
#